data_AF-A0A2S9PZU8-F1
#
_entry.id   AF-A0A2S9PZU8-F1
#
_cell.length_a   1.000
_cell.length_b   1.000
_cell.length_c   1.000
_cell.angle_alpha   90.00
_cell.angle_beta   90.00
_cell.angle_gamma   90.00
#
_symmetry.space_group_name_H-M   'P 1'
#
loop_
_entity.id
_entity.type
_entity.pdbx_description
1 polymer ?
#
loop_
_entity_poly.entity_id
_entity_poly.type
_entity_poly.pdbx_seq_one_letter_code
_entity_poly.pdbx_strand_id
1 'polypeptide(L)'
;MSDGHDPSQRPLAGPPRTALLAPPAARGEDAGPGEGGQDGTPARSPYRAMPPAERSALWRQRLHEAEAGLTRFLVSRGDEVSLTEWFALQAEIFADLPGDTADPAPWQRIFFRGQALMERFLVRRYGEPVLADWARSNAEVHREVEPDHGRGAADPVHRIARQAELYGSEYEFDDDPGPAADRAALTITHCAIWDYREQARRGGVRLTLASPCTYCTEALSANIRAKGFTPAHRLIAGPTGHGCRWEAAAPGADTPEEA
;
A
#
# COMPACT_ATOMS: atom_id res chain seq x y z
N MET A 1 32.08 39.32 -42.08
CA MET A 1 30.67 39.06 -41.75
C MET A 1 30.50 37.56 -41.71
N SER A 2 30.61 36.97 -40.52
CA SER A 2 30.37 35.55 -40.29
C SER A 2 29.50 35.44 -39.04
N ASP A 3 28.24 35.03 -39.25
CA ASP A 3 27.28 34.81 -38.20
C ASP A 3 27.63 33.54 -37.43
N GLY A 4 28.03 33.70 -36.17
CA GLY A 4 28.23 32.61 -35.22
C GLY A 4 26.89 32.13 -34.68
N HIS A 5 26.42 30.99 -35.15
CA HIS A 5 25.26 30.30 -34.57
C HIS A 5 25.75 29.44 -33.40
N ASP A 6 25.43 29.85 -32.18
CA ASP A 6 25.68 29.10 -30.95
C ASP A 6 24.69 27.92 -30.83
N PRO A 7 25.13 26.65 -30.87
CA PRO A 7 24.26 25.48 -30.78
C PRO A 7 23.77 25.18 -29.34
N SER A 8 24.03 26.05 -28.37
CA SER A 8 23.77 25.77 -26.94
C SER A 8 22.33 26.05 -26.46
N GLN A 9 21.43 26.50 -27.33
CA GLN A 9 20.02 26.73 -26.96
C GLN A 9 19.10 25.61 -27.44
N ARG A 10 19.27 24.40 -26.88
CA ARG A 10 18.18 23.42 -26.85
C ARG A 10 17.34 23.68 -25.60
N PRO A 11 16.04 24.00 -25.71
CA PRO A 11 15.20 24.10 -24.53
C PRO A 11 15.21 22.75 -23.81
N LEU A 12 15.59 22.77 -22.54
CA LEU A 12 15.46 21.63 -21.64
C LEU A 12 13.99 21.18 -21.71
N ALA A 13 13.77 19.96 -22.17
CA ALA A 13 12.46 19.34 -22.09
C ALA A 13 11.96 19.48 -20.65
N GLY A 14 10.79 20.09 -20.47
CA GLY A 14 10.19 20.26 -19.15
C GLY A 14 10.11 18.91 -18.42
N PRO A 15 10.11 18.90 -17.08
CA PRO A 15 10.10 17.67 -16.31
C PRO A 15 8.93 16.78 -16.77
N PRO A 16 9.16 15.47 -16.99
CA PRO A 16 8.11 14.58 -17.48
C PRO A 16 6.93 14.62 -16.52
N ARG A 17 5.73 14.85 -17.07
CA ARG A 17 4.47 14.84 -16.32
C ARG A 17 4.30 13.47 -15.66
N THR A 18 4.53 13.39 -14.35
CA THR A 18 4.07 12.26 -13.54
C THR A 18 2.59 12.45 -13.32
N ALA A 19 1.77 11.96 -14.25
CA ALA A 19 0.32 11.95 -14.08
C ALA A 19 -0.01 10.92 -12.98
N LEU A 20 -0.54 11.39 -11.85
CA LEU A 20 -1.26 10.54 -10.91
C LEU A 20 -2.48 10.04 -11.68
N LEU A 21 -2.57 8.74 -11.96
CA LEU A 21 -3.83 8.18 -12.43
C LEU A 21 -4.90 8.50 -11.37
N ALA A 22 -6.07 8.94 -11.82
CA ALA A 22 -7.23 8.96 -10.95
C ALA A 22 -7.40 7.54 -10.36
N PRO A 23 -7.66 7.41 -9.04
CA PRO A 23 -7.87 6.11 -8.45
C PRO A 23 -9.06 5.43 -9.14
N PRO A 24 -9.12 4.08 -9.11
CA PRO A 24 -10.30 3.38 -9.59
C PRO A 24 -11.53 3.93 -8.87
N ALA A 25 -12.56 4.28 -9.63
CA ALA A 25 -13.86 4.55 -9.04
C ALA A 25 -14.26 3.30 -8.25
N ALA A 26 -14.61 3.48 -6.97
CA ALA A 26 -15.34 2.45 -6.25
C ALA A 26 -16.52 2.07 -7.14
N ARG A 27 -16.57 0.81 -7.62
CA ARG A 27 -17.68 0.35 -8.47
C ARG A 27 -18.96 0.60 -7.70
N GLY A 28 -19.73 1.59 -8.16
CA GLY A 28 -20.98 2.00 -7.55
C GLY A 28 -21.97 0.84 -7.56
N GLU A 29 -22.60 0.61 -6.41
CA GLU A 29 -23.75 -0.27 -6.28
C GLU A 29 -24.97 0.44 -6.91
N ASP A 30 -25.14 0.29 -8.22
CA ASP A 30 -26.44 0.54 -8.86
C ASP A 30 -27.27 -0.74 -8.77
N ALA A 31 -28.05 -0.85 -7.69
CA ALA A 31 -29.08 -1.88 -7.55
C ALA A 31 -30.42 -1.36 -8.09
N GLY A 32 -30.67 -1.56 -9.38
CA GLY A 32 -32.02 -1.56 -9.95
C GLY A 32 -32.63 -2.96 -9.89
N PRO A 33 -33.95 -3.12 -9.68
CA PRO A 33 -34.56 -4.44 -9.56
C PRO A 33 -34.77 -5.03 -10.96
N GLY A 34 -34.08 -6.13 -11.28
CA GLY A 34 -34.25 -6.89 -12.51
C GLY A 34 -34.15 -8.38 -12.22
N GLU A 35 -35.26 -9.08 -12.42
CA GLU A 35 -35.47 -10.50 -12.17
C GLU A 35 -34.60 -11.42 -13.04
N GLY A 36 -34.19 -12.56 -12.47
CA GLY A 36 -34.04 -13.84 -13.19
C GLY A 36 -32.80 -14.03 -14.06
N GLY A 37 -31.76 -14.64 -13.49
CA GLY A 37 -30.66 -15.23 -14.26
C GLY A 37 -29.57 -15.78 -13.35
N GLN A 38 -29.44 -17.10 -13.30
CA GLN A 38 -28.30 -17.79 -12.64
C GLN A 38 -27.03 -17.51 -13.46
N ASP A 39 -26.32 -16.43 -13.14
CA ASP A 39 -24.94 -16.23 -13.60
C ASP A 39 -23.98 -16.47 -12.43
N GLY A 40 -23.13 -17.48 -12.61
CA GLY A 40 -22.10 -17.93 -11.67
C GLY A 40 -20.98 -16.92 -11.47
N THR A 41 -21.32 -15.74 -10.98
CA THR A 41 -20.34 -14.80 -10.43
C THR A 41 -19.79 -15.44 -9.15
N PRO A 42 -18.47 -15.65 -9.01
CA PRO A 42 -17.91 -16.15 -7.76
C PRO A 42 -18.35 -15.21 -6.64
N ALA A 43 -19.00 -15.79 -5.63
CA ALA A 43 -19.51 -15.06 -4.49
C ALA A 43 -18.36 -14.24 -3.88
N ARG A 44 -18.55 -12.92 -3.76
CA ARG A 44 -17.63 -12.05 -3.03
C ARG A 44 -17.37 -12.69 -1.66
N SER A 45 -16.09 -12.75 -1.28
CA SER A 45 -15.62 -13.27 0.01
C SER A 45 -16.57 -12.81 1.14
N PRO A 46 -17.04 -13.73 2.02
CA PRO A 46 -18.10 -13.46 3.00
C PRO A 46 -17.68 -12.49 4.13
N TYR A 47 -16.49 -11.92 4.07
CA TYR A 47 -16.08 -10.83 4.95
C TYR A 47 -16.84 -9.56 4.59
N ARG A 48 -17.66 -9.10 5.55
CA ARG A 48 -18.49 -7.89 5.46
C ARG A 48 -17.72 -6.75 4.81
N ALA A 49 -18.32 -6.13 3.79
CA ALA A 49 -17.80 -4.89 3.24
C ALA A 49 -17.64 -3.83 4.35
N MET A 50 -16.40 -3.47 4.64
CA MET A 50 -15.97 -2.37 5.50
C MET A 50 -16.79 -1.12 5.17
N PRO A 51 -17.50 -0.54 6.16
CA PRO A 51 -18.28 0.67 5.95
C PRO A 51 -17.44 1.84 5.40
N PRO A 52 -18.03 2.76 4.61
CA PRO A 52 -17.30 3.89 4.04
C PRO A 52 -16.53 4.74 5.06
N ALA A 53 -17.12 4.95 6.24
CA ALA A 53 -16.49 5.69 7.34
C ALA A 53 -15.23 4.98 7.87
N GLU A 54 -15.27 3.65 7.99
CA GLU A 54 -14.13 2.82 8.40
C GLU A 54 -13.04 2.83 7.32
N ARG A 55 -13.40 2.75 6.03
CA ARG A 55 -12.45 2.91 4.92
C ARG A 55 -11.76 4.27 4.95
N SER A 56 -12.54 5.34 5.17
CA SER A 56 -12.01 6.71 5.31
C SER A 56 -11.08 6.85 6.51
N ALA A 57 -11.42 6.26 7.65
CA ALA A 57 -10.55 6.21 8.83
C ALA A 57 -9.25 5.46 8.53
N LEU A 58 -9.34 4.30 7.88
CA LEU A 58 -8.16 3.50 7.56
C LEU A 58 -7.26 4.22 6.55
N TRP A 59 -7.80 4.90 5.52
CA TRP A 59 -6.97 5.72 4.62
C TRP A 59 -6.20 6.82 5.35
N ARG A 60 -6.86 7.52 6.30
CA ARG A 60 -6.21 8.53 7.15
C ARG A 60 -5.12 7.93 8.01
N GLN A 61 -5.40 6.81 8.69
CA GLN A 61 -4.42 6.09 9.50
C GLN A 61 -3.21 5.71 8.65
N ARG A 62 -3.42 5.20 7.44
CA ARG A 62 -2.33 4.78 6.56
C ARG A 62 -1.48 5.94 6.02
N LEU A 63 -2.10 7.09 5.75
CA LEU A 63 -1.36 8.30 5.42
C LEU A 63 -0.49 8.74 6.61
N HIS A 64 -1.05 8.72 7.82
CA HIS A 64 -0.32 9.04 9.04
C HIS A 64 0.84 8.06 9.30
N GLU A 65 0.60 6.75 9.20
CA GLU A 65 1.64 5.71 9.34
C GLU A 65 2.84 5.98 8.40
N ALA A 66 2.55 6.30 7.13
CA ALA A 66 3.58 6.52 6.12
C ALA A 66 4.35 7.83 6.33
N GLU A 67 3.66 8.93 6.65
CA GLU A 67 4.28 10.23 6.88
C GLU A 67 5.08 10.25 8.19
N ALA A 68 4.49 9.81 9.30
CA ALA A 68 5.17 9.77 10.58
C ALA A 68 6.37 8.80 10.54
N GLY A 69 6.24 7.69 9.82
CA GLY A 69 7.34 6.76 9.62
C GLY A 69 8.45 7.32 8.74
N LEU A 70 8.14 8.18 7.75
CA LEU A 70 9.13 8.95 7.00
C LEU A 70 9.85 9.95 7.92
N THR A 71 9.10 10.73 8.70
CA THR A 71 9.66 11.69 9.68
C THR A 71 10.63 10.98 10.63
N ARG A 72 10.19 9.88 11.23
CA ARG A 72 11.01 9.04 12.11
C ARG A 72 12.28 8.53 11.39
N PHE A 73 12.13 8.07 10.14
CA PHE A 73 13.24 7.54 9.35
C PHE A 73 14.31 8.63 9.13
N LEU A 74 13.90 9.82 8.67
CA LEU A 74 14.81 10.93 8.39
C LEU A 74 15.55 11.39 9.66
N VAL A 75 14.84 11.51 10.79
CA VAL A 75 15.45 11.84 12.08
C VAL A 75 16.46 10.78 12.50
N SER A 76 16.11 9.49 12.39
CA SER A 76 16.99 8.38 12.79
C SER A 76 18.27 8.27 11.97
N ARG A 77 18.22 8.73 10.72
CA ARG A 77 19.36 8.68 9.79
C ARG A 77 20.38 9.78 10.07
N GLY A 78 19.99 10.84 10.78
CA GLY A 78 20.85 11.97 11.11
C GLY A 78 21.32 12.77 9.90
N ASP A 79 20.68 12.60 8.74
CA ASP A 79 20.98 13.39 7.55
C ASP A 79 20.46 14.81 7.74
N GLU A 80 21.26 15.81 7.32
CA GLU A 80 20.79 17.17 7.14
C GLU A 80 19.86 17.23 5.91
N VAL A 81 18.62 16.76 6.09
CA VAL A 81 17.54 17.11 5.18
C VAL A 81 17.34 18.62 5.30
N SER A 82 17.41 19.32 4.16
CA SER A 82 17.07 20.73 4.13
C SER A 82 15.65 20.90 4.66
N LEU A 83 15.48 21.62 5.78
CA LEU A 83 14.17 21.87 6.37
C LEU A 83 13.21 22.47 5.35
N THR A 84 13.72 23.27 4.41
CA THR A 84 12.93 23.82 3.30
C THR A 84 12.40 22.74 2.36
N GLU A 85 13.23 21.75 1.98
CA GLU A 85 12.79 20.63 1.13
C GLU A 85 11.78 19.74 1.87
N TRP A 86 12.01 19.53 3.17
CA TRP A 86 11.10 18.79 4.03
C TRP A 86 9.73 19.48 4.14
N PHE A 87 9.71 20.77 4.44
CA PHE A 87 8.46 21.53 4.55
C PHE A 87 7.73 21.64 3.21
N ALA A 88 8.45 21.73 2.09
CA ALA A 88 7.85 21.68 0.77
C ALA A 88 7.16 20.33 0.51
N LEU A 89 7.82 19.21 0.82
CA LEU A 89 7.24 17.87 0.71
C LEU A 89 5.98 17.75 1.58
N GLN A 90 6.05 18.18 2.84
CA GLN A 90 4.94 18.14 3.79
C GLN A 90 3.73 18.93 3.28
N ALA A 91 3.97 20.15 2.77
CA ALA A 91 2.92 20.97 2.17
C ALA A 91 2.26 20.28 0.97
N GLU A 92 3.04 19.62 0.10
CA GLU A 92 2.50 18.86 -1.04
C GLU A 92 1.70 17.61 -0.61
N ILE A 93 2.16 16.88 0.42
CA ILE A 93 1.45 15.71 0.96
C ILE A 93 0.08 16.12 1.47
N PHE A 94 0.01 17.19 2.26
CA PHE A 94 -1.19 17.66 2.95
C PHE A 94 -1.97 18.77 2.21
N ALA A 95 -1.65 19.05 0.95
CA ALA A 95 -2.47 19.94 0.13
C ALA A 95 -3.88 19.36 -0.07
N ASP A 96 -4.90 20.20 -0.12
CA ASP A 96 -6.28 19.78 -0.48
C ASP A 96 -6.86 18.65 0.39
N LEU A 97 -6.55 18.64 1.70
CA LEU A 97 -7.12 17.66 2.61
C LEU A 97 -8.66 17.70 2.57
N PRO A 98 -9.33 16.54 2.47
CA PRO A 98 -10.78 16.46 2.57
C PRO A 98 -11.24 17.01 3.92
N GLY A 99 -12.43 17.63 3.94
CA GLY A 99 -13.11 17.95 5.19
C GLY A 99 -13.54 16.70 5.95
N ASP A 100 -14.40 16.87 6.96
CA ASP A 100 -14.99 15.75 7.68
C ASP A 100 -16.03 15.04 6.79
N THR A 101 -15.57 14.03 6.07
CA THR A 101 -16.37 13.23 5.14
C THR A 101 -16.20 11.75 5.40
N ALA A 102 -17.30 11.01 5.30
CA ALA A 102 -17.31 9.56 5.31
C ALA A 102 -16.99 8.94 3.94
N ASP A 103 -16.89 9.75 2.87
CA ASP A 103 -16.50 9.30 1.54
C ASP A 103 -15.00 8.91 1.52
N PRO A 104 -14.67 7.65 1.22
CA PRO A 104 -13.29 7.19 1.20
C PRO A 104 -12.52 7.66 -0.04
N ALA A 105 -13.18 8.02 -1.15
CA ALA A 105 -12.50 8.30 -2.41
C ALA A 105 -11.54 9.52 -2.36
N PRO A 106 -11.89 10.65 -1.71
CA PRO A 106 -10.95 11.74 -1.47
C PRO A 106 -9.74 11.31 -0.66
N TRP A 107 -9.93 10.57 0.43
CA TRP A 107 -8.83 10.10 1.27
C TRP A 107 -7.90 9.11 0.56
N GLN A 108 -8.46 8.22 -0.25
CA GLN A 108 -7.69 7.34 -1.13
C GLN A 108 -6.77 8.13 -2.08
N ARG A 109 -7.29 9.20 -2.71
CA ARG A 109 -6.48 10.06 -3.60
C ARG A 109 -5.31 10.69 -2.85
N ILE A 110 -5.56 11.25 -1.68
CA ILE A 110 -4.52 11.86 -0.85
C ILE A 110 -3.47 10.82 -0.46
N PHE A 111 -3.90 9.63 -0.03
CA PHE A 111 -2.97 8.55 0.33
C PHE A 111 -2.05 8.18 -0.84
N PHE A 112 -2.59 7.90 -2.03
CA PHE A 112 -1.75 7.51 -3.16
C PHE A 112 -0.82 8.62 -3.64
N ARG A 113 -1.31 9.88 -3.64
CA ARG A 113 -0.46 11.04 -3.93
C ARG A 113 0.68 11.14 -2.90
N GLY A 114 0.34 11.09 -1.61
CA GLY A 114 1.32 11.15 -0.52
C GLY A 114 2.35 10.04 -0.60
N GLN A 115 1.93 8.80 -0.82
CA GLN A 115 2.83 7.65 -1.00
C GLN A 115 3.79 7.88 -2.16
N ALA A 116 3.30 8.31 -3.32
CA ALA A 116 4.15 8.59 -4.48
C ALA A 116 5.14 9.74 -4.24
N LEU A 117 4.73 10.79 -3.54
CA LEU A 117 5.60 11.91 -3.15
C LEU A 117 6.73 11.45 -2.23
N MET A 118 6.40 10.66 -1.20
CA MET A 118 7.37 10.11 -0.24
C MET A 118 8.34 9.13 -0.89
N GLU A 119 7.84 8.18 -1.70
CA GLU A 119 8.67 7.25 -2.47
C GLU A 119 9.64 8.02 -3.38
N ARG A 120 9.15 9.03 -4.11
CA ARG A 120 9.98 9.85 -5.00
C ARG A 120 11.04 10.63 -4.24
N PHE A 121 10.68 11.23 -3.11
CA PHE A 121 11.60 11.98 -2.26
C PHE A 121 12.75 11.09 -1.79
N LEU A 122 12.43 9.90 -1.28
CA LEU A 122 13.39 8.92 -0.80
C LEU A 122 14.28 8.37 -1.91
N VAL A 123 13.69 7.88 -3.01
CA VAL A 123 14.43 7.25 -4.12
C VAL A 123 15.36 8.26 -4.79
N ARG A 124 14.94 9.51 -4.96
CA ARG A 124 15.79 10.56 -5.55
C ARG A 124 17.03 10.83 -4.70
N ARG A 125 16.93 10.72 -3.39
CA ARG A 125 18.00 11.08 -2.45
C ARG A 125 18.90 9.90 -2.08
N TYR A 126 18.33 8.70 -2.00
CA TYR A 126 18.99 7.53 -1.41
C TYR A 126 18.97 6.28 -2.31
N GLY A 127 18.29 6.33 -3.45
CA GLY A 127 18.07 5.16 -4.32
C GLY A 127 16.97 4.23 -3.81
N GLU A 128 16.61 3.23 -4.61
CA GLU A 128 15.52 2.28 -4.33
C GLU A 128 15.70 1.47 -3.02
N PRO A 129 16.91 0.99 -2.63
CA PRO A 129 17.07 0.16 -1.44
C PRO A 129 16.59 0.80 -0.13
N VAL A 130 16.56 2.14 -0.06
CA VAL A 130 16.10 2.88 1.12
C VAL A 130 14.65 2.59 1.50
N LEU A 131 13.83 2.13 0.55
CA LEU A 131 12.40 1.92 0.77
C LEU A 131 12.16 0.77 1.75
N ALA A 132 13.06 -0.20 1.85
CA ALA A 132 12.99 -1.24 2.87
C ALA A 132 13.26 -0.67 4.28
N ASP A 133 14.18 0.29 4.40
CA ASP A 133 14.48 0.95 5.69
C ASP A 133 13.32 1.84 6.13
N TRP A 134 12.74 2.57 5.18
CA TRP A 134 11.52 3.35 5.42
C TRP A 134 10.34 2.45 5.80
N ALA A 135 10.14 1.31 5.13
CA ALA A 135 9.12 0.33 5.48
C ALA A 135 9.26 -0.16 6.93
N ARG A 136 10.49 -0.43 7.40
CA ARG A 136 10.74 -0.78 8.81
C ARG A 136 10.43 0.38 9.75
N SER A 137 10.73 1.62 9.37
CA SER A 137 10.35 2.80 10.16
C SER A 137 8.83 3.00 10.26
N ASN A 138 8.11 2.77 9.16
CA ASN A 138 6.64 2.80 9.14
C ASN A 138 6.05 1.70 10.04
N ALA A 139 6.68 0.52 10.08
CA ALA A 139 6.22 -0.58 10.92
C ALA A 139 6.32 -0.27 12.43
N GLU A 140 7.28 0.55 12.86
CA GLU A 140 7.36 1.01 14.25
C GLU A 140 6.19 1.95 14.58
N VAL A 141 5.82 2.87 13.68
CA VAL A 141 4.61 3.70 13.87
C VAL A 141 3.36 2.83 13.85
N HIS A 142 3.27 1.88 12.91
CA HIS A 142 2.19 0.92 12.82
C HIS A 142 1.98 0.16 14.12
N ARG A 143 3.06 -0.29 14.78
CA ARG A 143 2.99 -0.98 16.07
C ARG A 143 2.25 -0.15 17.13
N GLU A 144 2.49 1.15 17.17
CA GLU A 144 1.92 2.07 18.15
C GLU A 144 0.46 2.46 17.85
N VAL A 145 0.10 2.60 16.57
CA VAL A 145 -1.24 3.11 16.17
C VAL A 145 -2.25 2.00 15.87
N GLU A 146 -1.78 0.80 15.53
CA GLU A 146 -2.64 -0.34 15.27
C GLU A 146 -2.94 -1.10 16.57
N PRO A 147 -4.20 -1.21 17.02
CA PRO A 147 -4.53 -1.91 18.25
C PRO A 147 -4.28 -3.41 18.15
N ASP A 148 -3.79 -4.01 19.23
CA ASP A 148 -3.82 -5.45 19.41
C ASP A 148 -5.22 -5.85 19.89
N HIS A 149 -5.78 -6.89 19.29
CA HIS A 149 -7.12 -7.40 19.64
C HIS A 149 -7.06 -8.72 20.40
N GLY A 150 -5.85 -9.19 20.76
CA GLY A 150 -5.62 -10.38 21.56
C GLY A 150 -5.81 -11.69 20.81
N ARG A 151 -5.74 -11.68 19.46
CA ARG A 151 -5.91 -12.89 18.63
C ARG A 151 -4.59 -13.52 18.18
N GLY A 152 -3.48 -13.17 18.84
CA GLY A 152 -2.15 -13.69 18.50
C GLY A 152 -1.79 -13.41 17.03
N ALA A 153 -1.31 -14.45 16.33
CA ALA A 153 -0.87 -14.33 14.94
C ALA A 153 -1.98 -13.89 13.97
N ALA A 154 -3.25 -14.04 14.34
CA ALA A 154 -4.37 -13.61 13.51
C ALA A 154 -4.50 -12.08 13.43
N ASP A 155 -4.03 -11.31 14.44
CA ASP A 155 -4.13 -9.84 14.42
C ASP A 155 -3.46 -9.18 13.20
N PRO A 156 -2.17 -9.42 12.91
CA PRO A 156 -1.55 -8.87 11.71
C PRO A 156 -2.16 -9.41 10.41
N VAL A 157 -2.66 -10.65 10.38
CA VAL A 157 -3.34 -11.25 9.21
C VAL A 157 -4.67 -10.54 8.93
N HIS A 158 -5.49 -10.32 9.95
CA HIS A 158 -6.73 -9.53 9.82
C HIS A 158 -6.44 -8.09 9.39
N ARG A 159 -5.33 -7.49 9.85
CA ARG A 159 -4.90 -6.17 9.37
C ARG A 159 -4.56 -6.15 7.88
N ILE A 160 -3.94 -7.22 7.36
CA ILE A 160 -3.69 -7.37 5.92
C ILE A 160 -5.01 -7.55 5.17
N ALA A 161 -5.95 -8.34 5.69
CA ALA A 161 -7.28 -8.50 5.10
C ALA A 161 -8.03 -7.15 4.98
N ARG A 162 -8.04 -6.32 6.05
CA ARG A 162 -8.60 -4.97 6.00
C ARG A 162 -7.93 -4.08 4.96
N GLN A 163 -6.62 -4.23 4.76
CA GLN A 163 -5.89 -3.49 3.74
C GLN A 163 -6.18 -4.00 2.32
N ALA A 164 -6.32 -5.31 2.13
CA ALA A 164 -6.74 -5.90 0.86
C ALA A 164 -8.12 -5.37 0.47
N GLU A 165 -9.06 -5.36 1.42
CA GLU A 165 -10.39 -4.82 1.20
C GLU A 165 -10.38 -3.32 0.89
N LEU A 166 -9.58 -2.53 1.63
CA LEU A 166 -9.42 -1.09 1.40
C LEU A 166 -9.02 -0.78 -0.06
N TYR A 167 -8.24 -1.67 -0.66
CA TYR A 167 -7.79 -1.56 -2.05
C TYR A 167 -8.76 -2.15 -3.07
N GLY A 168 -9.81 -2.86 -2.64
CA GLY A 168 -10.71 -3.59 -3.52
C GLY A 168 -10.15 -4.91 -4.03
N SER A 169 -9.19 -5.51 -3.32
CA SER A 169 -8.64 -6.84 -3.61
C SER A 169 -9.60 -7.96 -3.15
N GLU A 170 -9.51 -9.12 -3.78
CA GLU A 170 -10.20 -10.34 -3.37
C GLU A 170 -9.28 -11.19 -2.48
N TYR A 171 -9.81 -11.74 -1.40
CA TYR A 171 -9.03 -12.54 -0.45
C TYR A 171 -9.87 -13.56 0.33
N GLU A 172 -9.19 -14.57 0.84
CA GLU A 172 -9.72 -15.66 1.65
C GLU A 172 -8.76 -15.92 2.82
N PHE A 173 -9.28 -16.40 3.96
CA PHE A 173 -8.44 -16.85 5.06
C PHE A 173 -8.14 -18.34 4.89
N ASP A 174 -6.90 -18.73 5.15
CA ASP A 174 -6.44 -20.11 4.98
C ASP A 174 -6.76 -20.90 6.25
N ASP A 175 -7.97 -21.47 6.31
CA ASP A 175 -8.58 -22.11 7.49
C ASP A 175 -8.65 -21.18 8.72
N ASP A 176 -9.55 -21.45 9.67
CA ASP A 176 -9.74 -20.62 10.88
C ASP A 176 -9.06 -21.30 12.07
N PRO A 177 -7.74 -21.14 12.25
CA PRO A 177 -7.08 -21.66 13.42
C PRO A 177 -7.60 -20.83 14.59
N GLY A 178 -8.21 -21.48 15.58
CA GLY A 178 -8.95 -20.81 16.66
C GLY A 178 -8.16 -19.69 17.36
N PRO A 179 -8.81 -18.88 18.21
CA PRO A 179 -8.33 -17.56 18.67
C PRO A 179 -6.97 -17.49 19.40
N ALA A 180 -6.31 -18.62 19.65
CA ALA A 180 -4.99 -18.74 20.29
C ALA A 180 -3.94 -19.42 19.39
N ALA A 181 -4.17 -19.49 18.08
CA ALA A 181 -3.23 -20.12 17.17
C ALA A 181 -1.90 -19.37 17.09
N ASP A 182 -0.81 -20.14 17.14
CA ASP A 182 0.55 -19.69 16.90
C ASP A 182 0.81 -19.33 15.44
N ARG A 183 -0.15 -19.57 14.55
CA ARG A 183 -0.04 -19.33 13.11
C ARG A 183 -1.38 -18.89 12.54
N ALA A 184 -1.35 -17.94 11.62
CA ALA A 184 -2.52 -17.51 10.85
C ALA A 184 -2.08 -17.13 9.44
N ALA A 185 -2.97 -17.32 8.46
CA ALA A 185 -2.67 -17.02 7.08
C ALA A 185 -3.89 -16.51 6.31
N LEU A 186 -3.61 -15.77 5.24
CA LEU A 186 -4.60 -15.36 4.24
C LEU A 186 -4.02 -15.49 2.84
N THR A 187 -4.92 -15.68 1.87
CA THR A 187 -4.61 -15.65 0.45
C THR A 187 -5.36 -14.50 -0.21
N ILE A 188 -4.64 -13.52 -0.75
CA ILE A 188 -5.17 -12.52 -1.68
C ILE A 188 -5.19 -13.15 -3.07
N THR A 189 -6.36 -13.55 -3.54
CA THR A 189 -6.58 -14.24 -4.82
C THR A 189 -6.54 -13.29 -6.02
N HIS A 190 -6.83 -12.01 -5.80
CA HIS A 190 -6.69 -10.94 -6.79
C HIS A 190 -6.24 -9.64 -6.12
N CYS A 191 -5.09 -9.10 -6.52
CA CYS A 191 -4.49 -7.89 -5.96
C CYS A 191 -4.82 -6.64 -6.78
N ALA A 192 -5.79 -5.84 -6.34
CA ALA A 192 -6.19 -4.61 -7.04
C ALA A 192 -5.07 -3.54 -7.09
N ILE A 193 -4.12 -3.57 -6.14
CA ILE A 193 -2.94 -2.70 -6.20
C ILE A 193 -1.98 -3.07 -7.32
N TRP A 194 -1.84 -4.36 -7.61
CA TRP A 194 -1.06 -4.81 -8.75
C TRP A 194 -1.64 -4.21 -10.03
N ASP A 195 -2.95 -4.37 -10.23
CA ASP A 195 -3.66 -3.85 -11.40
C ASP A 195 -3.53 -2.34 -11.54
N TYR A 196 -3.72 -1.60 -10.45
CA TYR A 196 -3.54 -0.15 -10.42
C TYR A 196 -2.13 0.26 -10.86
N ARG A 197 -1.08 -0.38 -10.31
CA ARG A 197 0.31 -0.07 -10.64
C ARG A 197 0.66 -0.45 -12.08
N GLU A 198 0.16 -1.57 -12.58
CA GLU A 198 0.34 -1.99 -13.96
C GLU A 198 -0.40 -1.07 -14.95
N GLN A 199 -1.60 -0.62 -14.60
CA GLN A 199 -2.32 0.38 -15.38
C GLN A 199 -1.55 1.71 -15.44
N ALA A 200 -0.99 2.16 -14.31
CA ALA A 200 -0.12 3.34 -14.26
C ALA A 200 1.11 3.19 -15.17
N ARG A 201 1.77 2.03 -15.08
CA ARG A 201 2.94 1.71 -15.91
C ARG A 201 2.62 1.73 -17.41
N ARG A 202 1.50 1.11 -17.81
CA ARG A 202 1.01 1.13 -19.21
C ARG A 202 0.62 2.54 -19.66
N GLY A 203 0.12 3.37 -18.75
CA GLY A 203 -0.16 4.79 -18.96
C GLY A 203 1.09 5.68 -19.03
N GLY A 204 2.30 5.12 -18.96
CA GLY A 204 3.56 5.88 -19.04
C GLY A 204 4.05 6.44 -17.71
N VAL A 205 3.41 6.11 -16.59
CA VAL A 205 3.93 6.45 -15.26
C VAL A 205 5.17 5.59 -15.00
N ARG A 206 6.32 6.25 -14.80
CA ARG A 206 7.52 5.55 -14.38
C ARG A 206 7.34 5.09 -12.94
N LEU A 207 7.15 3.80 -12.74
CA LEU A 207 7.24 3.20 -11.42
C LEU A 207 8.69 3.34 -10.93
N THR A 208 8.85 3.75 -9.68
CA THR A 208 10.13 3.86 -8.98
C THR A 208 10.72 2.49 -8.64
N LEU A 209 9.90 1.44 -8.68
CA LEU A 209 10.22 0.08 -8.26
C LEU A 209 10.31 -0.89 -9.45
N ALA A 210 11.19 -1.88 -9.33
CA ALA A 210 11.33 -2.95 -10.34
C ALA A 210 10.09 -3.87 -10.44
N SER A 211 9.31 -4.01 -9.36
CA SER A 211 8.06 -4.79 -9.33
C SER A 211 6.97 -4.04 -8.55
N PRO A 212 5.69 -4.14 -8.95
CA PRO A 212 4.58 -3.63 -8.17
C PRO A 212 4.50 -4.22 -6.75
N CYS A 213 5.12 -5.37 -6.49
CA CYS A 213 5.09 -6.02 -5.18
C CYS A 213 6.22 -5.59 -4.23
N THR A 214 7.36 -5.08 -4.74
CA THR A 214 8.61 -4.90 -3.94
C THR A 214 8.37 -4.17 -2.61
N TYR A 215 7.75 -3.00 -2.66
CA TYR A 215 7.49 -2.25 -1.43
C TYR A 215 6.41 -2.89 -0.56
N CYS A 216 5.40 -3.51 -1.16
CA CYS A 216 4.31 -4.14 -0.42
C CYS A 216 4.82 -5.33 0.40
N THR A 217 5.71 -6.15 -0.16
CA THR A 217 6.28 -7.30 0.56
C THR A 217 7.17 -6.88 1.71
N GLU A 218 7.98 -5.82 1.53
CA GLU A 218 8.79 -5.26 2.60
C GLU A 218 7.93 -4.65 3.72
N ALA A 219 6.95 -3.82 3.35
CA ALA A 219 6.08 -3.14 4.32
C ALA A 219 5.23 -4.11 5.14
N LEU A 220 4.58 -5.09 4.49
CA LEU A 220 3.75 -6.06 5.20
C LEU A 220 4.60 -6.99 6.09
N SER A 221 5.76 -7.44 5.60
CA SER A 221 6.68 -8.24 6.41
C SER A 221 7.20 -7.44 7.62
N ALA A 222 7.50 -6.15 7.45
CA ALA A 222 7.93 -5.29 8.54
C ALA A 222 6.82 -5.10 9.59
N ASN A 223 5.57 -4.89 9.17
CA ASN A 223 4.43 -4.76 10.08
C ASN A 223 4.22 -6.03 10.94
N ILE A 224 4.27 -7.21 10.31
CA ILE A 224 4.18 -8.50 11.03
C ILE A 224 5.31 -8.63 12.06
N ARG A 225 6.56 -8.30 11.68
CA ARG A 225 7.71 -8.33 12.60
C ARG A 225 7.58 -7.34 13.75
N ALA A 226 7.08 -6.13 13.49
CA ALA A 226 6.88 -5.12 14.52
C ALA A 226 5.84 -5.53 15.56
N LYS A 227 4.90 -6.42 15.19
CA LYS A 227 3.95 -7.08 16.09
C LYS A 227 4.52 -8.35 16.77
N GLY A 228 5.79 -8.67 16.56
CA GLY A 228 6.49 -9.79 17.23
C GLY A 228 6.34 -11.15 16.56
N PHE A 229 5.87 -11.20 15.30
CA PHE A 229 5.66 -12.44 14.56
C PHE A 229 6.66 -12.62 13.41
N THR A 230 6.85 -13.86 12.99
CA THR A 230 7.63 -14.23 11.81
C THR A 230 6.74 -14.16 10.56
N PRO A 231 7.04 -13.29 9.58
CA PRO A 231 6.29 -13.24 8.32
C PRO A 231 6.77 -14.31 7.34
N ALA A 232 5.83 -14.89 6.62
CA ALA A 232 6.09 -15.60 5.38
C ALA A 232 5.13 -15.11 4.29
N HIS A 233 5.60 -15.06 3.04
CA HIS A 233 4.75 -14.74 1.91
C HIS A 233 5.18 -15.44 0.63
N ARG A 234 4.22 -15.65 -0.27
CA ARG A 234 4.45 -16.19 -1.61
C ARG A 234 3.63 -15.39 -2.61
N LEU A 235 4.25 -14.97 -3.70
CA LEU A 235 3.52 -14.36 -4.83
C LEU A 235 2.81 -15.47 -5.62
N ILE A 236 1.56 -15.22 -5.98
CA ILE A 236 0.72 -16.20 -6.69
C ILE A 236 0.31 -15.59 -8.03
N ALA A 237 0.26 -16.42 -9.06
CA ALA A 237 -0.40 -16.11 -10.31
C ALA A 237 -1.46 -17.19 -10.56
N GLY A 238 -2.71 -16.78 -10.70
CA GLY A 238 -3.84 -17.69 -10.86
C GLY A 238 -4.83 -17.20 -11.92
N PRO A 239 -5.93 -17.94 -12.13
CA PRO A 239 -6.94 -17.60 -13.13
C PRO A 239 -7.57 -16.22 -12.93
N THR A 240 -7.66 -15.75 -11.68
CA THR A 240 -8.19 -14.44 -11.28
C THR A 240 -7.15 -13.32 -11.35
N GLY A 241 -5.90 -13.62 -11.74
CA GLY A 241 -4.82 -12.65 -11.89
C GLY A 241 -3.69 -12.83 -10.88
N HIS A 242 -3.03 -11.71 -10.55
CA HIS A 242 -1.90 -11.71 -9.60
C HIS A 242 -2.40 -11.60 -8.16
N GLY A 243 -1.85 -12.44 -7.29
CA GLY A 243 -2.20 -12.53 -5.89
C GLY A 243 -0.99 -12.73 -5.00
N CYS A 244 -1.23 -12.92 -3.71
CA CYS A 244 -0.19 -13.30 -2.77
C CYS A 244 -0.78 -13.99 -1.55
N ARG A 245 -0.06 -14.97 -1.01
CA ARG A 245 -0.36 -15.57 0.28
C ARG A 245 0.53 -14.96 1.34
N TRP A 246 -0.08 -14.66 2.49
CA TRP A 246 0.57 -14.09 3.66
C TRP A 246 0.34 -14.96 4.87
N GLU A 247 1.35 -15.01 5.73
CA GLU A 247 1.31 -15.74 6.98
C GLU A 247 2.07 -15.00 8.06
N ALA A 248 1.53 -15.08 9.28
CA ALA A 248 2.20 -14.71 10.50
C ALA A 248 2.30 -15.95 11.40
N ALA A 249 3.47 -16.18 11.97
CA ALA A 249 3.71 -17.25 12.92
C ALA A 249 4.40 -16.71 14.19
N ALA A 250 4.07 -17.27 15.36
CA ALA A 250 4.77 -16.98 16.59
C ALA A 250 6.24 -17.40 16.46
N PRO A 251 7.17 -16.70 17.12
CA PRO A 251 8.57 -17.11 17.13
C PRO A 251 8.70 -18.55 17.66
N GLY A 252 9.31 -19.45 16.87
CA GLY A 252 9.49 -20.85 17.25
C GLY A 252 8.35 -21.80 16.89
N ALA A 253 7.30 -21.33 16.20
CA ALA A 253 6.39 -22.23 15.50
C ALA A 253 7.12 -22.82 14.28
N ASP A 254 7.32 -24.14 14.25
CA ASP A 254 8.06 -24.82 13.19
C ASP A 254 7.41 -24.59 11.81
N THR A 255 8.21 -24.19 10.83
CA THR A 255 7.80 -24.21 9.42
C THR A 255 7.68 -25.67 8.99
N PRO A 256 6.56 -26.15 8.43
CA PRO A 256 6.51 -27.49 7.86
C PRO A 256 7.55 -27.57 6.74
N GLU A 257 8.47 -28.53 6.87
CA GLU A 257 9.47 -28.88 5.87
C GLU A 257 8.73 -29.27 4.58
N GLU A 258 8.98 -28.56 3.47
CA GLU A 258 8.45 -28.95 2.15
C GLU A 258 9.02 -30.33 1.79
N ALA A 259 8.16 -31.35 1.83
CA ALA A 259 8.44 -32.70 1.35
C ALA A 259 8.22 -32.83 -0.17
#